data_AF-A0A402AQD3-F1
#
_entry.id   AF-A0A402AQD3-F1
#
_cell.length_a   1.000
_cell.length_b   1.000
_cell.length_c   1.000
_cell.angle_alpha   90.00
_cell.angle_beta   90.00
_cell.angle_gamma   90.00
#
_symmetry.space_group_name_H-M   'P 1'
#
loop_
_entity.id
_entity.type
_entity.pdbx_description
1 polymer ?
#
loop_
_entity_poly.entity_id
_entity_poly.type
_entity_poly.pdbx_seq_one_letter_code
_entity_poly.pdbx_strand_id
1 'polypeptide(L)'
;MKPCAAWAEKLAASHRHTLSAREQAELDAHVAGCPACAAVQAQNDVLAQRVLDSIMSGIRPVPRAAFVAADMDEPGSEAFPVPVGIILSRKAMQARRQARRARATIFKALACATILLCVLVASLVISHPVSPPAIVVTRPTPLPAAPGSIPAAGFNVVGKPTISAQQINAILTYYHSPAAGKGQALYDLGVQYQIDPVVALAFFHHESTFGRFGEANYTHSLGNLRCIPDYPCVDKKRGGYAHFANWEEGFAAWYKLIHDYYVVRNKLTTVNQIIAVYAPVKNQQDQAHRNYVTFINRDIALWRSGKIHS
;
A
#
# COMPACT_ATOMS: atom_id res chain seq x y z
N MET A 1 4.97 -28.44 3.16
CA MET A 1 5.18 -28.34 4.62
C MET A 1 4.28 -27.24 5.16
N LYS A 2 3.66 -27.42 6.33
CA LYS A 2 2.76 -26.42 6.93
C LYS A 2 3.59 -25.51 7.86
N PRO A 3 3.55 -24.18 7.73
CA PRO A 3 4.26 -23.30 8.66
C PRO A 3 3.65 -23.39 10.06
N CYS A 4 4.42 -22.97 11.06
CA CYS A 4 3.94 -22.85 12.43
C CYS A 4 2.78 -21.86 12.51
N ALA A 5 1.67 -22.24 13.16
CA ALA A 5 0.46 -21.43 13.23
C ALA A 5 0.70 -20.06 13.89
N ALA A 6 1.56 -20.00 14.91
CA ALA A 6 1.94 -18.77 15.60
C ALA A 6 2.69 -17.75 14.71
N TRP A 7 3.32 -18.23 13.64
CA TRP A 7 4.09 -17.40 12.71
C TRP A 7 3.41 -17.23 11.36
N ALA A 8 2.28 -17.90 11.12
CA ALA A 8 1.60 -17.90 9.84
C ALA A 8 1.15 -16.49 9.42
N GLU A 9 0.68 -15.67 10.36
CA GLU A 9 0.28 -14.28 10.08
C GLU A 9 1.47 -13.37 9.79
N LYS A 10 2.56 -13.49 10.55
CA LYS A 10 3.81 -12.73 10.33
C LYS A 10 4.54 -13.14 9.05
N LEU A 11 4.41 -14.41 8.63
CA LEU A 11 4.92 -14.91 7.35
C LEU A 11 4.01 -14.52 6.17
N ALA A 12 2.69 -14.45 6.37
CA ALA A 12 1.72 -14.09 5.34
C ALA A 12 1.56 -12.57 5.16
N ALA A 13 1.95 -11.78 6.17
CA ALA A 13 2.06 -10.33 6.06
C ALA A 13 3.01 -10.02 4.91
N SER A 14 2.48 -9.47 3.82
CA SER A 14 3.20 -9.20 2.57
C SER A 14 4.31 -8.15 2.73
N HIS A 15 4.59 -7.74 3.97
CA HIS A 15 5.41 -6.61 4.36
C HIS A 15 6.12 -6.95 5.68
N ARG A 16 7.25 -7.69 5.62
CA ARG A 16 8.19 -7.80 6.77
C ARG A 16 8.47 -6.44 7.43
N HIS A 17 8.46 -5.37 6.63
CA HIS A 17 8.67 -3.99 7.08
C HIS A 17 7.53 -3.39 7.93
N THR A 18 6.38 -4.08 8.08
CA THR A 18 5.35 -3.68 9.05
C THR A 18 5.55 -4.33 10.43
N LEU A 19 6.49 -5.26 10.56
CA LEU A 19 6.89 -5.82 11.85
C LEU A 19 7.77 -4.80 12.57
N SER A 20 7.61 -4.68 13.89
CA SER A 20 8.58 -3.94 14.71
C SER A 20 9.96 -4.59 14.62
N ALA A 21 11.03 -3.85 14.93
CA ALA A 21 12.39 -4.39 14.89
C ALA A 21 12.54 -5.66 15.75
N ARG A 22 11.86 -5.69 16.90
CA ARG A 22 11.79 -6.87 17.77
C ARG A 22 11.11 -8.05 17.09
N GLU A 23 9.94 -7.84 16.51
CA GLU A 23 9.19 -8.92 15.86
C GLU A 23 9.89 -9.45 14.61
N GLN A 24 10.60 -8.58 13.90
CA GLN A 24 11.44 -8.95 12.77
C GLN A 24 12.60 -9.84 13.23
N ALA A 25 13.30 -9.45 14.30
CA ALA A 25 14.37 -10.26 14.88
C ALA A 25 13.87 -11.60 15.43
N GLU A 26 12.70 -11.63 16.08
CA GLU A 26 12.07 -12.87 16.57
C GLU A 26 11.64 -13.78 15.41
N LEU A 27 11.12 -13.22 14.32
CA LEU A 27 10.77 -13.98 13.11
C LEU A 27 12.02 -14.54 12.42
N ASP A 28 13.07 -13.74 12.27
CA ASP A 28 14.33 -14.16 11.63
C ASP A 28 15.03 -15.26 12.45
N ALA A 29 15.07 -15.12 13.78
CA ALA A 29 15.58 -16.14 14.69
C ALA A 29 14.77 -17.45 14.58
N HIS A 30 13.43 -17.37 14.49
CA HIS A 30 12.59 -18.54 14.33
C HIS A 30 12.80 -19.24 12.98
N VAL A 31 12.86 -18.47 11.89
CA VAL A 31 13.02 -19.02 10.54
C VAL A 31 14.37 -19.73 10.39
N ALA A 32 15.44 -19.22 11.02
CA ALA A 32 16.73 -19.90 11.06
C ALA A 32 16.67 -21.32 11.66
N GLY A 33 15.74 -21.58 12.58
CA GLY A 33 15.56 -22.87 13.24
C GLY A 33 14.41 -23.74 12.69
N CYS A 34 13.60 -23.25 11.76
CA CYS A 34 12.40 -23.94 11.29
C CYS A 34 12.37 -24.11 9.76
N PRO A 35 12.73 -25.30 9.23
CA PRO A 35 12.77 -25.55 7.79
C PRO A 35 11.42 -25.33 7.08
N ALA A 36 10.30 -25.61 7.76
CA ALA A 36 8.96 -25.40 7.21
C ALA A 36 8.61 -23.91 7.03
N CYS A 37 9.01 -23.06 7.99
CA CYS A 37 8.82 -21.61 7.91
C CYS A 37 9.82 -20.96 6.96
N ALA A 38 11.07 -21.44 6.91
CA ALA A 38 12.08 -21.03 5.93
C ALA A 38 11.62 -21.29 4.49
N ALA A 39 11.03 -22.46 4.23
CA ALA A 39 10.50 -22.79 2.91
C ALA A 39 9.34 -21.88 2.50
N VAL A 40 8.44 -21.51 3.43
CA VAL A 40 7.34 -20.57 3.16
C VAL A 40 7.88 -19.16 2.93
N GLN A 41 8.87 -18.74 3.72
CA GLN A 41 9.50 -17.44 3.55
C GLN A 41 10.20 -17.32 2.18
N ALA A 42 11.00 -18.31 1.80
CA ALA A 42 11.62 -18.35 0.48
C ALA A 42 10.58 -18.35 -0.66
N GLN A 43 9.43 -19.00 -0.49
CA GLN A 43 8.33 -18.94 -1.45
C GLN A 43 7.71 -17.55 -1.56
N ASN A 44 7.56 -16.85 -0.44
CA ASN A 44 7.05 -15.48 -0.42
C ASN A 44 8.04 -14.50 -1.03
N ASP A 45 9.34 -14.68 -0.80
CA ASP A 45 10.40 -13.88 -1.41
C ASP A 45 10.46 -14.12 -2.92
N VAL A 46 10.35 -15.38 -3.37
CA VAL A 46 10.24 -15.72 -4.80
C VAL A 46 8.95 -15.14 -5.41
N LEU A 47 7.83 -15.12 -4.68
CA LEU A 47 6.60 -14.51 -5.16
C LEU A 47 6.73 -12.98 -5.24
N ALA A 48 7.32 -12.34 -4.24
CA ALA A 48 7.61 -10.90 -4.26
C ALA A 48 8.55 -10.56 -5.42
N GLN A 49 9.60 -11.35 -5.62
CA GLN A 49 10.51 -11.21 -6.75
C GLN A 49 9.80 -11.50 -8.07
N ARG A 50 8.90 -12.48 -8.17
CA ARG A 50 8.10 -12.73 -9.38
C ARG A 50 7.07 -11.65 -9.65
N VAL A 51 6.51 -11.00 -8.63
CA VAL A 51 5.65 -9.83 -8.81
C VAL A 51 6.49 -8.68 -9.35
N LEU A 52 7.68 -8.44 -8.78
CA LEU A 52 8.64 -7.48 -9.33
C LEU A 52 9.05 -7.84 -10.77
N ASP A 53 9.47 -9.07 -11.02
CA ASP A 53 9.91 -9.57 -12.32
C ASP A 53 8.76 -9.63 -13.34
N SER A 54 7.50 -9.87 -12.95
CA SER A 54 6.34 -9.85 -13.84
C SER A 54 5.93 -8.41 -14.18
N ILE A 55 6.12 -7.47 -13.23
CA ILE A 55 6.09 -6.03 -13.49
C ILE A 55 7.23 -5.65 -14.47
N MET A 56 8.40 -6.28 -14.38
CA MET A 56 9.55 -6.00 -15.26
C MET A 56 9.51 -6.73 -16.62
N SER A 57 8.94 -7.94 -16.70
CA SER A 57 9.00 -8.86 -17.85
C SER A 57 7.73 -8.92 -18.70
N GLY A 58 6.67 -8.18 -18.33
CA GLY A 58 5.55 -7.86 -19.24
C GLY A 58 5.98 -7.05 -20.48
N ILE A 59 7.28 -6.77 -20.60
CA ILE A 59 7.95 -6.16 -21.74
C ILE A 59 8.57 -7.28 -22.59
N ARG A 60 7.84 -7.76 -23.61
CA ARG A 60 8.49 -8.14 -24.87
C ARG A 60 8.22 -7.05 -25.90
N PRO A 61 9.24 -6.48 -26.55
CA PRO A 61 9.03 -5.56 -27.64
C PRO A 61 8.44 -6.34 -28.83
N VAL A 62 7.27 -5.92 -29.31
CA VAL A 62 6.81 -6.31 -30.65
C VAL A 62 7.78 -5.65 -31.65
N PRO A 63 8.43 -6.41 -32.55
CA PRO A 63 9.28 -5.81 -33.57
C PRO A 63 8.41 -4.92 -34.45
N ARG A 64 8.79 -3.64 -34.55
CA ARG A 64 8.17 -2.69 -35.47
C ARG A 64 8.76 -2.94 -36.85
N ALA A 65 8.12 -3.80 -37.65
CA ALA A 65 8.43 -3.88 -39.07
C ALA A 65 7.77 -2.69 -39.78
N ALA A 66 8.60 -1.95 -40.51
CA ALA A 66 8.22 -0.81 -41.33
C ALA A 66 7.27 -1.24 -42.45
N PHE A 67 6.20 -0.47 -42.64
CA PHE A 67 5.46 -0.45 -43.90
C PHE A 67 6.37 0.16 -44.97
N VAL A 68 6.93 -0.70 -45.82
CA VAL A 68 7.42 -0.31 -47.15
C VAL A 68 6.73 -1.25 -48.13
N ALA A 69 5.96 -0.66 -49.04
CA ALA A 69 5.37 -1.36 -50.17
C ALA A 69 6.49 -1.73 -51.15
N ALA A 70 6.60 -3.02 -51.47
CA ALA A 70 7.21 -3.51 -52.69
C ALA A 70 6.58 -4.88 -53.00
N ASP A 71 6.15 -5.03 -54.25
CA ASP A 71 5.53 -6.21 -54.83
C ASP A 71 6.46 -7.44 -54.91
N MET A 72 5.80 -8.60 -55.06
CA MET A 72 6.20 -9.86 -55.72
C MET A 72 6.64 -11.06 -54.86
N ASP A 73 5.77 -12.09 -54.96
CA ASP A 73 5.95 -13.55 -55.02
C ASP A 73 6.45 -14.39 -53.81
N GLU A 74 5.52 -15.25 -53.34
CA GLU A 74 5.68 -16.50 -52.55
C GLU A 74 6.46 -17.61 -53.34
N PRO A 75 6.80 -18.81 -52.79
CA PRO A 75 6.45 -19.41 -51.48
C PRO A 75 7.63 -20.08 -50.73
N GLY A 76 7.43 -20.48 -49.46
CA GLY A 76 8.37 -21.36 -48.75
C GLY A 76 7.99 -21.64 -47.30
N SER A 77 7.12 -22.62 -47.09
CA SER A 77 6.69 -23.10 -45.77
C SER A 77 7.76 -23.96 -45.09
N GLU A 78 8.16 -23.62 -43.86
CA GLU A 78 8.66 -24.61 -42.91
C GLU A 78 8.03 -24.42 -41.53
N ALA A 79 7.46 -25.52 -41.04
CA ALA A 79 6.64 -25.62 -39.85
C ALA A 79 7.48 -25.83 -38.59
N PHE A 80 7.25 -25.02 -37.56
CA PHE A 80 7.74 -25.30 -36.20
C PHE A 80 6.70 -26.11 -35.40
N PRO A 81 7.11 -27.16 -34.67
CA PRO A 81 6.18 -28.04 -33.97
C PRO A 81 5.66 -27.43 -32.67
N VAL A 82 4.35 -27.49 -32.48
CA VAL A 82 3.65 -27.14 -31.23
C VAL A 82 3.76 -28.32 -30.24
N PRO A 83 4.10 -28.11 -28.95
CA PRO A 83 4.07 -29.18 -27.96
C PRO A 83 2.63 -29.58 -27.63
N VAL A 84 2.33 -30.86 -27.85
CA VAL A 84 1.08 -31.54 -27.51
C VAL A 84 0.85 -31.53 -26.00
N GLY A 85 -0.35 -31.14 -25.59
CA GLY A 85 -0.73 -30.97 -24.20
C GLY A 85 -0.89 -32.27 -23.39
N ILE A 86 -0.78 -32.13 -22.08
CA ILE A 86 -1.31 -33.10 -21.11
C ILE A 86 -2.84 -32.98 -21.13
N ILE A 87 -3.49 -33.83 -21.94
CA ILE A 87 -4.93 -34.04 -21.89
C ILE A 87 -5.25 -34.81 -20.61
N LEU A 88 -5.67 -34.10 -19.55
CA LEU A 88 -6.40 -34.75 -18.47
C LEU A 88 -7.74 -35.24 -19.04
N SER A 89 -7.91 -36.57 -19.08
CA SER A 89 -9.11 -37.25 -19.57
C SER A 89 -10.39 -36.62 -19.00
N ARG A 90 -11.41 -36.46 -19.86
CA ARG A 90 -12.76 -35.95 -19.51
C ARG A 90 -13.33 -36.62 -18.25
N LYS A 91 -12.96 -37.88 -17.98
CA LYS A 91 -13.35 -38.63 -16.77
C LYS A 91 -12.78 -38.03 -15.47
N ALA A 92 -11.53 -37.55 -15.47
CA ALA A 92 -10.89 -36.93 -14.31
C ALA A 92 -11.47 -35.54 -13.98
N MET A 93 -11.94 -34.81 -15.00
CA MET A 93 -12.58 -33.51 -14.83
C MET A 93 -14.02 -33.64 -14.29
N GLN A 94 -14.75 -34.70 -14.68
CA GLN A 94 -16.09 -35.00 -14.14
C GLN A 94 -16.05 -35.44 -12.68
N ALA A 95 -15.08 -36.27 -12.28
CA ALA A 95 -14.91 -36.70 -10.87
C ALA A 95 -14.63 -35.50 -9.93
N ARG A 96 -13.81 -34.53 -10.36
CA ARG A 96 -13.53 -33.30 -9.59
C ARG A 96 -14.75 -32.38 -9.45
N ARG A 97 -15.65 -32.35 -10.45
CA ARG A 97 -16.89 -31.56 -10.38
C ARG A 97 -17.93 -32.20 -9.44
N GLN A 98 -18.03 -33.53 -9.40
CA GLN A 98 -18.94 -34.25 -8.49
C GLN A 98 -18.50 -34.11 -7.02
N ALA A 99 -17.21 -34.22 -6.72
CA ALA A 99 -16.69 -34.02 -5.36
C ALA A 99 -16.90 -32.59 -4.81
N ARG A 100 -16.89 -31.56 -5.67
CA ARG A 100 -17.20 -30.18 -5.28
C ARG A 100 -18.68 -29.96 -4.98
N ARG A 101 -19.58 -30.63 -5.69
CA ARG A 101 -21.03 -30.54 -5.44
C ARG A 101 -21.43 -31.20 -4.12
N ALA A 102 -20.85 -32.35 -3.79
CA ALA A 102 -21.11 -33.04 -2.51
C ALA A 102 -20.62 -32.25 -1.28
N ARG A 103 -19.47 -31.56 -1.39
CA ARG A 103 -18.97 -30.68 -0.31
C ARG A 103 -19.85 -29.44 -0.11
N ALA A 104 -20.42 -28.89 -1.18
CA ALA A 104 -21.30 -27.71 -1.08
C ALA A 104 -22.64 -28.02 -0.41
N THR A 105 -23.20 -29.22 -0.57
CA THR A 105 -24.43 -29.63 0.13
C THR A 105 -24.21 -29.87 1.62
N ILE A 106 -23.06 -30.44 2.02
CA ILE A 106 -22.71 -30.64 3.44
C ILE A 106 -22.55 -29.29 4.17
N PHE A 107 -21.90 -28.30 3.54
CA PHE A 107 -21.74 -26.96 4.13
C PHE A 107 -23.06 -26.20 4.29
N LYS A 108 -24.02 -26.36 3.36
CA LYS A 108 -25.35 -25.74 3.47
C LYS A 108 -26.20 -26.35 4.60
N ALA A 109 -26.10 -27.67 4.82
CA ALA A 109 -26.83 -28.33 5.89
C ALA A 109 -26.31 -27.93 7.29
N LEU A 110 -24.98 -27.83 7.46
CA LEU A 110 -24.36 -27.38 8.72
C LEU A 110 -24.69 -25.92 9.05
N ALA A 111 -24.71 -25.03 8.05
CA ALA A 111 -25.05 -23.62 8.26
C ALA A 111 -26.50 -23.42 8.72
N CYS A 112 -27.46 -24.18 8.18
CA CYS A 112 -28.86 -24.12 8.62
C CYS A 112 -29.04 -24.63 10.06
N ALA A 113 -28.33 -25.70 10.44
CA ALA A 113 -28.38 -26.24 11.79
C ALA A 113 -27.82 -25.25 12.84
N THR A 114 -26.74 -24.53 12.52
CA THR A 114 -26.20 -23.48 13.40
C THR A 114 -27.15 -22.29 13.54
N ILE A 115 -27.82 -21.86 12.47
CA ILE A 115 -28.78 -20.75 12.53
C ILE A 115 -29.99 -21.13 13.39
N LEU A 116 -30.53 -22.34 13.23
CA LEU A 116 -31.63 -22.84 14.07
C LEU A 116 -31.25 -22.93 15.55
N LEU A 117 -30.02 -23.37 15.86
CA LEU A 117 -29.51 -23.40 17.23
C LEU A 117 -29.37 -21.99 17.82
N CYS A 118 -28.84 -21.02 17.05
CA CYS A 118 -28.73 -19.63 17.50
C CYS A 118 -30.10 -18.99 17.76
N VAL A 119 -31.11 -19.28 16.93
CA VAL A 119 -32.49 -18.78 17.12
C VAL A 119 -33.14 -19.40 18.36
N LEU A 120 -32.93 -20.68 18.64
CA LEU A 120 -33.43 -21.33 19.86
C LEU A 120 -32.76 -20.76 21.13
N VAL A 121 -31.45 -20.51 21.11
CA VAL A 121 -30.74 -19.88 22.25
C VAL A 121 -31.20 -18.43 22.45
N ALA A 122 -31.36 -17.66 21.38
CA ALA A 122 -31.89 -16.29 21.47
C ALA A 122 -33.31 -16.27 22.04
N SER A 123 -34.14 -17.28 21.73
CA SER A 123 -35.51 -17.38 22.22
C SER A 123 -35.57 -17.70 23.73
N LEU A 124 -34.57 -18.38 24.29
CA LEU A 124 -34.50 -18.63 25.74
C LEU A 124 -34.10 -17.40 26.56
N VAL A 125 -33.35 -16.45 25.96
CA VAL A 125 -32.85 -15.26 26.67
C VAL A 125 -33.89 -14.13 26.73
N ILE A 126 -34.90 -14.14 25.85
CA ILE A 126 -35.95 -13.10 25.80
C ILE A 126 -37.01 -13.25 26.91
N SER A 127 -37.02 -14.38 27.65
CA SER A 127 -38.05 -14.67 28.66
C SER A 127 -37.82 -14.04 30.04
N HIS A 128 -36.76 -13.25 30.24
CA HIS A 128 -36.49 -12.58 31.52
C HIS A 128 -36.29 -11.08 31.34
N PRO A 129 -37.35 -10.25 31.47
CA PRO A 129 -37.22 -8.81 31.44
C PRO A 129 -36.61 -8.32 32.75
N VAL A 130 -35.29 -8.10 32.75
CA VAL A 130 -34.63 -7.28 33.78
C VAL A 130 -34.86 -5.82 33.39
N SER A 131 -35.65 -5.10 34.19
CA SER A 131 -35.88 -3.66 33.97
C SER A 131 -34.60 -2.88 34.30
N PRO A 132 -34.02 -2.12 33.36
CA PRO A 132 -32.90 -1.23 33.67
C PRO A 132 -33.40 0.05 34.36
N PRO A 133 -32.66 0.60 35.34
CA PRO A 133 -32.97 1.90 35.91
C PRO A 133 -32.78 3.00 34.86
N ALA A 134 -33.63 4.03 34.92
CA ALA A 134 -33.59 5.18 34.02
C ALA A 134 -32.27 5.95 34.14
N ILE A 135 -31.44 5.89 33.10
CA ILE A 135 -30.24 6.72 32.98
C ILE A 135 -30.67 8.04 32.33
N VAL A 136 -30.51 9.14 33.08
CA VAL A 136 -30.61 10.50 32.58
C VAL A 136 -29.43 10.72 31.61
N VAL A 137 -29.73 10.77 30.31
CA VAL A 137 -28.73 11.09 29.27
C VAL A 137 -28.53 12.60 29.24
N THR A 138 -27.56 13.10 29.99
CA THR A 138 -26.98 14.41 29.75
C THR A 138 -26.13 14.36 28.48
N ARG A 139 -26.48 15.18 27.50
CA ARG A 139 -25.74 15.31 26.23
C ARG A 139 -24.31 15.78 26.56
N PRO A 140 -23.25 15.00 26.27
CA PRO A 140 -21.89 15.43 26.52
C PRO A 140 -21.55 16.58 25.57
N THR A 141 -21.16 17.71 26.13
CA THR A 141 -20.43 18.76 25.42
C THR A 141 -19.20 18.12 24.76
N PRO A 142 -18.90 18.39 23.47
CA PRO A 142 -17.72 17.79 22.83
C PRO A 142 -16.46 18.23 23.57
N LEU A 143 -15.77 17.26 24.19
CA LEU A 143 -14.44 17.49 24.76
C LEU A 143 -13.47 17.89 23.64
N PRO A 144 -12.56 18.85 23.89
CA PRO A 144 -11.46 19.11 22.99
C PRO A 144 -10.69 17.82 22.71
N ALA A 145 -10.41 17.55 21.44
CA ALA A 145 -9.67 16.36 21.02
C ALA A 145 -8.32 16.28 21.77
N ALA A 146 -8.06 15.15 22.41
CA ALA A 146 -6.80 14.92 23.12
C ALA A 146 -5.60 15.10 22.16
N PRO A 147 -4.50 15.74 22.61
CA PRO A 147 -3.29 15.84 21.80
C PRO A 147 -2.80 14.44 21.42
N GLY A 148 -2.88 14.12 20.12
CA GLY A 148 -2.50 12.82 19.56
C GLY A 148 -3.63 12.01 18.94
N SER A 149 -4.89 12.42 19.03
CA SER A 149 -5.96 11.76 18.27
C SER A 149 -5.90 12.15 16.78
N ILE A 150 -5.98 11.15 15.91
CA ILE A 150 -6.06 11.36 14.45
C ILE A 150 -7.47 11.87 14.13
N PRO A 151 -7.64 13.06 13.50
CA PRO A 151 -8.94 13.54 13.11
C PRO A 151 -9.58 12.61 12.05
N ALA A 152 -10.92 12.48 12.07
CA ALA A 152 -11.63 11.65 11.09
C ALA A 152 -11.37 12.07 9.63
N ALA A 153 -11.25 13.38 9.38
CA ALA A 153 -10.90 13.96 8.08
C ALA A 153 -9.38 13.95 7.77
N GLY A 154 -8.57 13.43 8.69
CA GLY A 154 -7.11 13.56 8.67
C GLY A 154 -6.63 14.93 9.12
N PHE A 155 -5.32 15.10 9.21
CA PHE A 155 -4.73 16.38 9.58
C PHE A 155 -4.86 17.44 8.48
N ASN A 156 -4.88 18.71 8.88
CA ASN A 156 -4.75 19.83 7.94
C ASN A 156 -3.36 19.80 7.29
N VAL A 157 -3.32 20.07 5.98
CA VAL A 157 -2.10 20.16 5.18
C VAL A 157 -1.55 21.58 5.16
N VAL A 158 -2.44 22.56 5.10
CA VAL A 158 -2.09 23.98 5.16
C VAL A 158 -1.81 24.39 6.60
N GLY A 159 -0.69 25.05 6.82
CA GLY A 159 -0.32 25.54 8.15
C GLY A 159 1.17 25.82 8.30
N LYS A 160 1.52 26.36 9.47
CA LYS A 160 2.92 26.52 9.88
C LYS A 160 3.56 25.14 10.12
N PRO A 161 4.88 25.02 9.96
CA PRO A 161 5.57 23.78 10.29
C PRO A 161 5.35 23.32 11.72
N THR A 162 5.07 22.03 11.90
CA THR A 162 4.89 21.41 13.22
C THR A 162 6.09 20.58 13.68
N ILE A 163 7.08 20.40 12.81
CA ILE A 163 8.37 19.75 13.12
C ILE A 163 9.51 20.63 12.62
N SER A 164 10.68 20.53 13.23
CA SER A 164 11.87 21.31 12.82
C SER A 164 12.63 20.65 11.67
N ALA A 165 13.44 21.41 10.95
CA ALA A 165 14.38 20.89 9.94
C ALA A 165 15.33 19.82 10.50
N GLN A 166 15.81 20.02 11.75
CA GLN A 166 16.66 19.06 12.45
C GLN A 166 15.94 17.74 12.69
N GLN A 167 14.65 17.81 13.08
CA GLN A 167 13.83 16.62 13.28
C GLN A 167 13.57 15.88 11.97
N ILE A 168 13.26 16.59 10.88
CA ILE A 168 13.15 16.00 9.54
C ILE A 168 14.44 15.27 9.19
N ASN A 169 15.59 15.90 9.42
CA ASN A 169 16.88 15.30 9.11
C ASN A 169 17.16 14.06 9.98
N ALA A 170 16.79 14.08 11.26
CA ALA A 170 16.92 12.94 12.15
C ALA A 170 16.06 11.75 11.66
N ILE A 171 14.84 12.01 11.20
CA ILE A 171 13.97 10.98 10.60
C ILE A 171 14.61 10.41 9.34
N LEU A 172 15.00 11.25 8.37
CA LEU A 172 15.63 10.79 7.13
C LEU A 172 16.91 9.99 7.39
N THR A 173 17.71 10.40 8.37
CA THR A 173 18.94 9.70 8.78
C THR A 173 18.62 8.35 9.41
N TYR A 174 17.67 8.30 10.35
CA TYR A 174 17.24 7.07 11.02
C TYR A 174 16.80 6.00 10.02
N TYR A 175 16.07 6.41 8.99
CA TYR A 175 15.61 5.49 7.95
C TYR A 175 16.65 5.22 6.86
N HIS A 176 17.88 5.73 6.95
CA HIS A 176 18.92 5.62 5.91
C HIS A 176 18.46 6.12 4.53
N SER A 177 17.75 7.24 4.50
CA SER A 177 17.32 7.88 3.26
C SER A 177 18.52 8.40 2.47
N PRO A 178 18.56 8.23 1.13
CA PRO A 178 19.49 8.96 0.27
C PRO A 178 19.29 10.49 0.29
N ALA A 179 18.16 10.97 0.82
CA ALA A 179 17.91 12.38 1.08
C ALA A 179 18.32 12.84 2.49
N ALA A 180 19.02 12.00 3.27
CA ALA A 180 19.59 12.43 4.54
C ALA A 180 20.53 13.63 4.33
N GLY A 181 20.48 14.60 5.24
CA GLY A 181 21.11 15.92 5.11
C GLY A 181 20.21 16.99 4.49
N LYS A 182 19.08 16.64 3.87
CA LYS A 182 18.21 17.58 3.13
C LYS A 182 17.02 18.13 3.92
N GLY A 183 16.97 17.89 5.24
CA GLY A 183 15.84 18.30 6.08
C GLY A 183 15.55 19.81 6.05
N GLN A 184 16.56 20.66 5.89
CA GLN A 184 16.37 22.12 5.79
C GLN A 184 15.64 22.51 4.51
N ALA A 185 16.03 21.97 3.35
CA ALA A 185 15.36 22.27 2.08
C ALA A 185 13.88 21.86 2.10
N LEU A 186 13.58 20.69 2.68
CA LEU A 186 12.22 20.18 2.83
C LEU A 186 11.39 21.07 3.78
N TYR A 187 11.99 21.55 4.86
CA TYR A 187 11.38 22.52 5.78
C TYR A 187 11.09 23.86 5.12
N ASP A 188 12.07 24.44 4.43
CA ASP A 188 11.99 25.77 3.82
C ASP A 188 10.91 25.81 2.73
N LEU A 189 10.81 24.75 1.93
CA LEU A 189 9.72 24.60 0.95
C LEU A 189 8.35 24.50 1.64
N GLY A 190 8.26 23.80 2.77
CA GLY A 190 7.03 23.80 3.58
C GLY A 190 6.62 25.19 4.04
N VAL A 191 7.58 26.00 4.51
CA VAL A 191 7.35 27.41 4.86
C VAL A 191 6.92 28.22 3.64
N GLN A 192 7.63 28.10 2.52
CA GLN A 192 7.38 28.83 1.28
C GLN A 192 5.96 28.58 0.75
N TYR A 193 5.52 27.33 0.73
CA TYR A 193 4.20 26.92 0.22
C TYR A 193 3.10 26.90 1.29
N GLN A 194 3.41 27.30 2.53
CA GLN A 194 2.48 27.23 3.67
C GLN A 194 1.88 25.83 3.89
N ILE A 195 2.68 24.80 3.64
CA ILE A 195 2.33 23.39 3.84
C ILE A 195 3.22 22.85 4.96
N ASP A 196 2.60 22.23 5.95
CA ASP A 196 3.34 21.63 7.06
C ASP A 196 4.26 20.50 6.54
N PRO A 197 5.60 20.61 6.68
CA PRO A 197 6.56 19.68 6.08
C PRO A 197 6.48 18.26 6.63
N VAL A 198 5.84 18.04 7.79
CA VAL A 198 5.54 16.68 8.25
C VAL A 198 4.64 15.91 7.26
N VAL A 199 3.79 16.61 6.52
CA VAL A 199 2.91 16.00 5.51
C VAL A 199 3.73 15.51 4.32
N ALA A 200 4.62 16.35 3.78
CA ALA A 200 5.54 15.95 2.71
C ALA A 200 6.38 14.75 3.14
N LEU A 201 6.92 14.78 4.36
CA LEU A 201 7.71 13.69 4.91
C LEU A 201 6.90 12.38 5.01
N ALA A 202 5.62 12.45 5.36
CA ALA A 202 4.78 11.26 5.50
C ALA A 202 4.46 10.63 4.15
N PHE A 203 4.16 11.46 3.14
CA PHE A 203 4.04 10.99 1.76
C PHE A 203 5.35 10.38 1.29
N PHE A 204 6.51 10.99 1.56
CA PHE A 204 7.79 10.45 1.15
C PHE A 204 8.06 9.05 1.73
N HIS A 205 7.73 8.87 3.00
CA HIS A 205 7.85 7.58 3.68
C HIS A 205 6.96 6.53 3.03
N HIS A 206 5.70 6.88 2.76
CA HIS A 206 4.73 5.96 2.18
C HIS A 206 5.09 5.58 0.74
N GLU A 207 5.53 6.54 -0.05
CA GLU A 207 5.74 6.39 -1.49
C GLU A 207 7.00 5.60 -1.84
N SER A 208 8.03 5.65 -1.00
CA SER A 208 9.34 5.08 -1.34
C SER A 208 10.23 4.73 -0.16
N THR A 209 9.69 4.78 1.06
CA THR A 209 10.50 4.70 2.29
C THR A 209 11.63 5.72 2.25
N PHE A 210 11.27 6.98 2.01
CA PHE A 210 12.21 8.10 1.88
C PHE A 210 13.24 7.91 0.75
N GLY A 211 12.80 7.43 -0.41
CA GLY A 211 13.64 7.32 -1.59
C GLY A 211 14.56 6.09 -1.61
N ARG A 212 14.46 5.20 -0.63
CA ARG A 212 15.26 3.97 -0.60
C ARG A 212 14.84 2.95 -1.65
N PHE A 213 13.56 2.94 -1.97
CA PHE A 213 12.97 1.92 -2.84
C PHE A 213 12.10 2.55 -3.91
N GLY A 214 11.80 1.74 -4.92
CA GLY A 214 10.92 2.13 -6.01
C GLY A 214 11.54 3.22 -6.91
N GLU A 215 10.65 3.90 -7.63
CA GLU A 215 11.03 4.85 -8.68
C GLU A 215 11.73 6.09 -8.13
N ALA A 216 11.40 6.50 -6.91
CA ALA A 216 11.99 7.68 -6.25
C ALA A 216 13.51 7.59 -6.11
N ASN A 217 14.08 6.39 -5.94
CA ASN A 217 15.54 6.21 -5.80
C ASN A 217 16.31 6.62 -7.07
N TYR A 218 15.65 6.56 -8.23
CA TYR A 218 16.22 6.98 -9.52
C TYR A 218 15.77 8.38 -9.92
N THR A 219 14.51 8.72 -9.65
CA THR A 219 13.89 9.96 -10.13
C THR A 219 14.07 11.14 -9.19
N HIS A 220 14.57 10.93 -7.96
CA HIS A 220 14.57 11.91 -6.88
C HIS A 220 13.18 12.52 -6.58
N SER A 221 12.12 11.79 -6.92
CA SER A 221 10.74 12.24 -6.77
C SER A 221 10.12 11.75 -5.47
N LEU A 222 10.02 12.63 -4.46
CA LEU A 222 9.41 12.34 -3.16
C LEU A 222 8.06 11.61 -3.26
N GLY A 223 7.21 12.04 -4.21
CA GLY A 223 5.85 11.53 -4.36
C GLY A 223 5.63 10.59 -5.55
N ASN A 224 6.67 10.06 -6.19
CA ASN A 224 6.56 9.35 -7.48
C ASN A 224 5.69 10.11 -8.51
N LEU A 225 5.97 11.41 -8.68
CA LEU A 225 5.17 12.31 -9.51
C LEU A 225 5.12 11.81 -10.95
N ARG A 226 3.93 11.85 -11.54
CA ARG A 226 3.75 11.59 -12.98
C ARG A 226 4.46 12.66 -13.80
N CYS A 227 4.63 12.41 -15.10
CA CYS A 227 5.35 13.34 -15.96
C CYS A 227 4.80 14.76 -15.88
N ILE A 228 5.68 15.71 -15.56
CA ILE A 228 5.42 17.14 -15.46
C ILE A 228 6.10 17.79 -16.68
N PRO A 229 5.49 18.82 -17.29
CA PRO A 229 6.17 19.64 -18.29
C PRO A 229 7.55 20.10 -17.80
N ASP A 230 8.50 20.24 -18.73
CA ASP A 230 9.86 20.75 -18.47
C ASP A 230 10.79 19.85 -17.64
N TYR A 231 10.31 18.70 -17.17
CA TYR A 231 11.14 17.65 -16.56
C TYR A 231 11.27 16.42 -17.47
N PRO A 232 12.43 15.74 -17.47
CA PRO A 232 12.56 14.45 -18.13
C PRO A 232 11.47 13.47 -17.65
N CYS A 233 10.74 12.90 -18.61
CA CYS A 233 9.71 11.91 -18.36
C CYS A 233 10.27 10.52 -18.65
N VAL A 234 10.62 9.79 -17.60
CA VAL A 234 11.23 8.46 -17.65
C VAL A 234 10.18 7.36 -17.47
N ASP A 235 10.52 6.11 -17.77
CA ASP A 235 9.67 4.95 -17.50
C ASP A 235 8.23 5.07 -18.04
N LYS A 236 8.09 5.68 -19.23
CA LYS A 236 6.81 5.92 -19.91
C LYS A 236 5.96 4.66 -20.09
N LYS A 237 6.60 3.49 -20.23
CA LYS A 237 5.91 2.18 -20.32
C LYS A 237 5.25 1.76 -19.01
N ARG A 238 5.64 2.34 -17.87
CA ARG A 238 5.14 2.08 -16.51
C ARG A 238 4.26 3.23 -15.99
N GLY A 239 3.73 4.04 -16.91
CA GLY A 239 2.86 5.19 -16.61
C GLY A 239 3.58 6.54 -16.62
N GLY A 240 4.90 6.57 -16.75
CA GLY A 240 5.69 7.79 -16.83
C GLY A 240 5.88 8.49 -15.49
N TYR A 241 7.12 8.84 -15.19
CA TYR A 241 7.50 9.56 -13.96
C TYR A 241 8.38 10.75 -14.30
N ALA A 242 8.18 11.86 -13.58
CA ALA A 242 9.08 13.00 -13.65
C ALA A 242 10.41 12.65 -12.95
N HIS A 243 11.52 12.92 -13.62
CA HIS A 243 12.86 12.74 -13.09
C HIS A 243 13.50 14.10 -12.78
N PHE A 244 14.03 14.25 -11.58
CA PHE A 244 14.63 15.48 -11.07
C PHE A 244 16.14 15.31 -10.92
N ALA A 245 16.90 16.40 -11.08
CA ALA A 245 18.36 16.34 -11.00
C ALA A 245 18.84 16.02 -9.57
N ASN A 246 18.05 16.41 -8.56
CA ASN A 246 18.33 16.19 -7.15
C ASN A 246 17.02 16.14 -6.34
N TRP A 247 17.13 15.78 -5.05
CA TRP A 247 15.99 15.67 -4.15
C TRP A 247 15.27 17.01 -3.93
N GLU A 248 16.01 18.11 -3.84
CA GLU A 248 15.45 19.44 -3.60
C GLU A 248 14.51 19.89 -4.74
N GLU A 249 14.86 19.63 -5.99
CA GLU A 249 13.98 19.84 -7.15
C GLU A 249 12.71 19.00 -7.06
N GLY A 250 12.85 17.71 -6.69
CA GLY A 250 11.71 16.82 -6.51
C GLY A 250 10.80 17.24 -5.35
N PHE A 251 11.37 17.75 -4.26
CA PHE A 251 10.60 18.34 -3.15
C PHE A 251 9.83 19.55 -3.63
N ALA A 252 10.48 20.47 -4.34
CA ALA A 252 9.85 21.69 -4.85
C ALA A 252 8.68 21.36 -5.79
N ALA A 253 8.85 20.37 -6.68
CA ALA A 253 7.80 19.91 -7.56
C ALA A 253 6.60 19.31 -6.79
N TRP A 254 6.86 18.53 -5.74
CA TRP A 254 5.79 17.96 -4.91
C TRP A 254 5.04 19.05 -4.14
N TYR A 255 5.73 19.97 -3.48
CA TYR A 255 5.09 21.09 -2.78
C TYR A 255 4.25 21.95 -3.72
N LYS A 256 4.78 22.26 -4.91
CA LYS A 256 4.05 22.99 -5.94
C LYS A 256 2.78 22.26 -6.37
N LEU A 257 2.86 20.95 -6.58
CA LEU A 257 1.69 20.14 -6.93
C LEU A 257 0.63 20.20 -5.82
N ILE A 258 1.02 19.94 -4.58
CA ILE A 258 0.08 19.94 -3.44
C ILE A 258 -0.54 21.32 -3.25
N HIS A 259 0.27 22.37 -3.30
CA HIS A 259 -0.24 23.74 -3.17
C HIS A 259 -1.15 24.13 -4.33
N ASP A 260 -0.66 24.12 -5.57
CA ASP A 260 -1.37 24.73 -6.70
C ASP A 260 -2.57 23.89 -7.13
N TYR A 261 -2.40 22.57 -7.19
CA TYR A 261 -3.45 21.68 -7.69
C TYR A 261 -4.41 21.24 -6.58
N TYR A 262 -3.89 20.71 -5.46
CA TYR A 262 -4.77 20.14 -4.44
C TYR A 262 -5.40 21.23 -3.56
N VAL A 263 -4.60 22.15 -3.02
CA VAL A 263 -5.08 23.19 -2.10
C VAL A 263 -5.76 24.34 -2.85
N VAL A 264 -5.05 24.99 -3.78
CA VAL A 264 -5.55 26.22 -4.44
C VAL A 264 -6.65 25.91 -5.43
N ARG A 265 -6.42 24.98 -6.36
CA ARG A 265 -7.40 24.66 -7.42
C ARG A 265 -8.56 23.80 -6.90
N ASN A 266 -8.28 22.69 -6.22
CA ASN A 266 -9.31 21.74 -5.81
C ASN A 266 -9.87 21.96 -4.39
N LYS A 267 -9.34 22.94 -3.64
CA LYS A 267 -9.81 23.29 -2.28
C LYS A 267 -9.74 22.13 -1.28
N LEU A 268 -8.80 21.22 -1.46
CA LEU A 268 -8.56 20.10 -0.55
C LEU A 268 -7.53 20.52 0.49
N THR A 269 -7.95 20.63 1.75
CA THR A 269 -7.13 21.18 2.84
C THR A 269 -6.71 20.13 3.86
N THR A 270 -7.27 18.92 3.80
CA THR A 270 -6.90 17.82 4.69
C THR A 270 -6.21 16.68 3.96
N VAL A 271 -5.38 15.93 4.69
CA VAL A 271 -4.63 14.79 4.17
C VAL A 271 -5.54 13.77 3.50
N ASN A 272 -6.67 13.41 4.12
CA ASN A 272 -7.55 12.36 3.58
C ASN A 272 -8.25 12.80 2.29
N GLN A 273 -8.62 14.09 2.18
CA GLN A 273 -9.16 14.66 0.95
C GLN A 273 -8.15 14.56 -0.20
N ILE A 274 -6.90 14.92 0.08
CA ILE A 274 -5.82 14.84 -0.91
C ILE A 274 -5.57 13.40 -1.33
N ILE A 275 -5.44 12.46 -0.38
CA ILE A 275 -5.20 11.04 -0.69
C ILE A 275 -6.29 10.45 -1.60
N ALA A 276 -7.55 10.83 -1.39
CA ALA A 276 -8.67 10.36 -2.22
C ALA A 276 -8.52 10.71 -3.72
N VAL A 277 -7.80 11.78 -4.03
CA VAL A 277 -7.51 12.21 -5.42
C VAL A 277 -6.09 11.82 -5.86
N TYR A 278 -5.13 11.79 -4.93
CA TYR A 278 -3.72 11.46 -5.19
C TYR A 278 -3.51 9.98 -5.52
N ALA A 279 -4.15 9.09 -4.77
CA ALA A 279 -4.08 7.65 -4.94
C ALA A 279 -5.50 7.06 -5.06
N PRO A 280 -6.18 7.31 -6.20
CA PRO A 280 -7.57 6.90 -6.37
C PRO A 280 -7.67 5.37 -6.40
N VAL A 281 -8.63 4.85 -5.66
CA VAL A 281 -9.06 3.44 -5.70
C VAL A 281 -10.47 3.36 -6.27
N LYS A 282 -10.85 2.22 -6.86
CA LYS A 282 -12.20 2.03 -7.39
C LYS A 282 -13.26 2.10 -6.30
N ASN A 283 -12.93 1.60 -5.11
CA ASN A 283 -13.79 1.65 -3.94
C ASN A 283 -13.01 2.22 -2.76
N GLN A 284 -13.47 3.31 -2.16
CA GLN A 284 -12.80 3.93 -1.00
C GLN A 284 -12.84 3.05 0.26
N GLN A 285 -13.73 2.06 0.31
CA GLN A 285 -13.69 0.98 1.30
C GLN A 285 -12.69 -0.13 0.94
N ASP A 286 -11.85 0.05 -0.07
CA ASP A 286 -10.75 -0.87 -0.34
C ASP A 286 -9.70 -0.77 0.77
N GLN A 287 -9.20 -1.94 1.20
CA GLN A 287 -8.19 -2.03 2.26
C GLN A 287 -6.93 -1.23 1.92
N ALA A 288 -6.54 -1.19 0.64
CA ALA A 288 -5.37 -0.42 0.19
C ALA A 288 -5.50 1.08 0.49
N HIS A 289 -6.67 1.67 0.21
CA HIS A 289 -6.90 3.09 0.49
C HIS A 289 -6.93 3.39 1.99
N ARG A 290 -7.59 2.53 2.77
CA ARG A 290 -7.56 2.64 4.24
C ARG A 290 -6.15 2.53 4.81
N ASN A 291 -5.33 1.63 4.26
CA ASN A 291 -3.94 1.46 4.68
C ASN A 291 -3.11 2.71 4.37
N TYR A 292 -3.27 3.30 3.18
CA TYR A 292 -2.62 4.56 2.80
C TYR A 292 -2.98 5.67 3.81
N VAL A 293 -4.28 5.91 4.02
CA VAL A 293 -4.77 6.94 4.95
C VAL A 293 -4.26 6.71 6.37
N THR A 294 -4.31 5.47 6.84
CA THR A 294 -3.84 5.10 8.19
C THR A 294 -2.35 5.33 8.33
N PHE A 295 -1.55 4.93 7.35
CA PHE A 295 -0.09 5.07 7.36
C PHE A 295 0.32 6.55 7.46
N ILE A 296 -0.21 7.39 6.57
CA ILE A 296 0.14 8.81 6.53
C ILE A 296 -0.25 9.51 7.84
N ASN A 297 -1.48 9.32 8.31
CA ASN A 297 -1.93 10.00 9.54
C ASN A 297 -1.17 9.51 10.77
N ARG A 298 -0.85 8.20 10.84
CA ARG A 298 -0.05 7.65 11.93
C ARG A 298 1.33 8.31 11.99
N ASP A 299 2.00 8.43 10.85
CA ASP A 299 3.34 9.00 10.80
C ASP A 299 3.35 10.50 11.13
N ILE A 300 2.37 11.25 10.64
CA ILE A 300 2.17 12.66 11.01
C ILE A 300 1.98 12.79 12.53
N ALA A 301 1.09 11.98 13.11
CA ALA A 301 0.83 12.03 14.56
C ALA A 301 2.08 11.67 15.36
N LEU A 302 2.81 10.63 14.94
CA LEU A 302 4.03 10.17 15.60
C LEU A 302 5.11 11.25 15.60
N TRP A 303 5.42 11.82 14.43
CA TRP A 303 6.50 12.79 14.31
C TRP A 303 6.14 14.13 14.96
N ARG A 304 4.87 14.55 14.93
CA ARG A 304 4.44 15.71 15.73
C ARG A 304 4.62 15.51 17.23
N SER A 305 4.63 14.26 17.72
CA SER A 305 4.94 13.95 19.12
C SER A 305 6.44 13.90 19.45
N GLY A 306 7.32 14.18 18.48
CA GLY A 306 8.77 14.16 18.65
C GLY A 306 9.40 12.75 18.61
N LYS A 307 8.63 11.72 18.25
CA LYS A 307 9.07 10.32 18.22
C LYS A 307 9.46 9.90 16.81
N ILE A 308 10.23 8.81 16.68
CA ILE A 308 10.52 8.09 15.43
C ILE A 308 10.15 6.61 15.68
N HIS A 309 9.69 5.85 14.67
CA HIS A 309 9.31 4.45 14.90
C HIS A 309 10.54 3.66 15.35
N SER A 310 10.50 3.12 16.57
CA SER A 310 11.51 2.24 17.16
C SER A 310 11.46 0.83 16.60
#